data_AF-A0A383RQ14-F1
#
_entry.id   AF-A0A383RQ14-F1
#
_cell.length_a   1.000
_cell.length_b   1.000
_cell.length_c   1.000
_cell.angle_alpha   90.00
_cell.angle_beta   90.00
_cell.angle_gamma   90.00
#
_symmetry.space_group_name_H-M   'P 1'
#
loop_
_entity.id
_entity.type
_entity.pdbx_description
1 polymer ?
#
loop_
_entity_poly.entity_id
_entity_poly.type
_entity_poly.pdbx_seq_one_letter_code
_entity_poly.pdbx_strand_id
1 'polypeptide(L)'
;MSKTLTEIAELLKNANNKVQLIYAFNGTGKTRLSREFKHLITPKGEEATDPPVLSRSKILYFNAFTEDLFYWDNDLALDAQPRLRIQPNSFTDWLLAILRDLGQDGNIVRYFQHYTSNKLTPHFSEDFSEVTFSLERGDNESSGNLKISKGEESNFIWSIFYTLLDQVISTRNVPEPEDRETREFDQLEYVFIDDPVSSLDENHLIELAVNLAGLIKASPTDLRFVITTHSPLFYNVLHNELGLNKGGKKEGCYLLGRLDDGSFDLCVKYGDSNKSFSYHLHLRQTLEQAIAAGQVQRYHFTLLRNLYEKTASFLGYPQWSALLPDDKQAYMNRIMQFTSHSTLSNESVTEPTPQEKQTVKLLLDHLVANYGYWQQEEGQSA
;
A
#
# COMPACT_ATOMS: atom_id res chain seq x y z
N MET A 1 16.43 -3.44 -15.71
CA MET A 1 17.85 -3.68 -15.31
C MET A 1 17.80 -4.22 -13.91
N SER A 2 18.52 -5.31 -13.59
CA SER A 2 18.52 -5.85 -12.22
C SER A 2 19.17 -4.86 -11.25
N LYS A 3 18.48 -4.58 -10.14
CA LYS A 3 18.91 -3.68 -9.06
C LYS A 3 18.66 -4.34 -7.70
N THR A 4 19.38 -3.89 -6.69
CA THR A 4 19.09 -4.16 -5.28
C THR A 4 18.05 -3.18 -4.75
N LEU A 5 17.41 -3.49 -3.61
CA LEU A 5 16.50 -2.53 -2.96
C LEU A 5 17.22 -1.26 -2.51
N THR A 6 18.49 -1.37 -2.12
CA THR A 6 19.32 -0.22 -1.74
C THR A 6 19.54 0.71 -2.93
N GLU A 7 19.90 0.18 -4.10
CA GLU A 7 20.02 0.97 -5.34
C GLU A 7 18.67 1.60 -5.75
N ILE A 8 17.55 0.89 -5.56
CA ILE A 8 16.22 1.46 -5.79
C ILE A 8 15.95 2.61 -4.81
N ALA A 9 16.25 2.43 -3.53
CA ALA A 9 16.06 3.47 -2.53
C ALA A 9 16.95 4.71 -2.80
N GLU A 10 18.17 4.52 -3.30
CA GLU A 10 19.04 5.61 -3.76
C GLU A 10 18.44 6.35 -4.96
N LEU A 11 17.89 5.63 -5.93
CA LEU A 11 17.19 6.24 -7.07
C LEU A 11 16.00 7.07 -6.62
N LEU A 12 15.21 6.54 -5.67
CA LEU A 12 14.07 7.28 -5.11
C LEU A 12 14.53 8.53 -4.34
N LYS A 13 15.63 8.45 -3.60
CA LYS A 13 16.18 9.59 -2.85
C LYS A 13 16.68 10.69 -3.78
N ASN A 14 17.37 10.30 -4.85
CA ASN A 14 17.99 11.20 -5.82
C ASN A 14 16.98 11.77 -6.83
N ALA A 15 15.78 11.17 -6.94
CA ALA A 15 14.71 11.71 -7.77
C ALA A 15 14.22 13.06 -7.22
N ASN A 16 14.14 14.07 -8.10
CA ASN A 16 13.66 15.40 -7.73
C ASN A 16 12.13 15.53 -7.84
N ASN A 17 11.42 14.48 -7.43
CA ASN A 17 9.96 14.41 -7.50
C ASN A 17 9.35 14.68 -6.12
N LYS A 18 8.37 15.59 -6.03
CA LYS A 18 7.61 15.80 -4.78
C LYS A 18 6.89 14.52 -4.35
N VAL A 19 6.34 13.76 -5.30
CA VAL A 19 5.64 12.50 -5.03
C VAL A 19 6.21 11.40 -5.91
N GLN A 20 6.47 10.26 -5.29
CA GLN A 20 6.84 9.01 -5.95
C GLN A 20 5.85 7.93 -5.55
N LEU A 21 4.96 7.58 -6.48
CA LEU A 21 3.91 6.58 -6.32
C LEU A 21 4.37 5.26 -6.97
N ILE A 22 4.40 4.20 -6.18
CA ILE A 22 4.99 2.91 -6.56
C ILE A 22 3.94 1.82 -6.37
N TYR A 23 3.57 1.15 -7.46
CA TYR A 23 2.81 -0.09 -7.39
C TYR A 23 3.77 -1.28 -7.20
N ALA A 24 3.47 -2.20 -6.29
CA ALA A 24 4.12 -3.50 -6.24
C ALA A 24 3.19 -4.59 -5.70
N PHE A 25 3.29 -5.79 -6.26
CA PHE A 25 2.55 -6.95 -5.79
C PHE A 25 2.90 -7.31 -4.33
N ASN A 26 2.00 -8.02 -3.66
CA ASN A 26 2.29 -8.60 -2.35
C ASN A 26 3.50 -9.54 -2.43
N GLY A 27 4.36 -9.50 -1.41
CA GLY A 27 5.61 -10.28 -1.40
C GLY A 27 6.76 -9.69 -2.23
N THR A 28 6.57 -8.59 -2.96
CA THR A 28 7.63 -7.93 -3.75
C THR A 28 8.66 -7.21 -2.86
N GLY A 29 8.36 -6.94 -1.59
CA GLY A 29 9.34 -6.34 -0.66
C GLY A 29 9.20 -4.83 -0.44
N LYS A 30 8.00 -4.26 -0.62
CA LYS A 30 7.68 -2.84 -0.33
C LYS A 30 8.10 -2.40 1.09
N THR A 31 7.81 -3.23 2.09
CA THR A 31 8.21 -2.98 3.49
C THR A 31 9.73 -3.06 3.70
N ARG A 32 10.44 -3.87 2.91
CA ARG A 32 11.91 -3.87 2.94
C ARG A 32 12.47 -2.61 2.28
N LEU A 33 11.86 -2.17 1.18
CA LEU A 33 12.21 -0.91 0.52
C LEU A 33 12.03 0.30 1.45
N SER A 34 10.95 0.36 2.22
CA SER A 34 10.74 1.45 3.19
C SER A 34 11.84 1.49 4.27
N ARG A 35 12.34 0.32 4.69
CA ARG A 35 13.48 0.22 5.60
C ARG A 35 14.81 0.65 4.98
N GLU A 36 15.11 0.18 3.77
CA GLU A 36 16.32 0.61 3.03
C GLU A 36 16.32 2.13 2.85
N PHE A 37 15.16 2.70 2.47
CA PHE A 37 15.00 4.15 2.32
C PHE A 37 15.24 4.89 3.64
N LYS A 38 14.67 4.41 4.76
CA LYS A 38 14.93 4.96 6.09
C LYS A 38 16.43 4.96 6.44
N HIS A 39 17.13 3.86 6.14
CA HIS A 39 18.57 3.74 6.40
C HIS A 39 19.42 4.70 5.55
N LEU A 40 19.00 5.03 4.33
CA LEU A 40 19.69 6.01 3.46
C LEU A 40 19.50 7.47 3.86
N ILE A 41 18.36 7.80 4.49
CA ILE A 41 18.09 9.15 5.00
C ILE A 41 18.76 9.36 6.37
N THR A 42 18.80 8.30 7.19
CA THR A 42 19.42 8.32 8.51
C THR A 42 20.52 7.26 8.59
N PRO A 43 21.70 7.53 8.01
CA PRO A 43 22.82 6.59 8.11
C PRO A 43 23.19 6.39 9.58
N LYS A 44 23.39 5.13 9.98
CA LYS A 44 23.92 4.81 11.31
C LYS A 44 25.36 5.32 11.38
N GLY A 45 25.56 6.51 11.95
CA GLY A 45 26.89 6.94 12.35
C GLY A 45 27.34 6.13 13.57
N GLU A 46 28.54 5.56 13.51
CA GLU A 46 29.18 4.84 14.63
C GLU A 46 29.52 5.74 15.83
N GLU A 47 29.24 7.05 15.76
CA GLU A 47 29.46 8.03 16.85
C GLU A 47 28.21 8.87 17.20
N ALA A 48 27.00 8.41 16.87
CA ALA A 48 25.79 9.09 17.34
C ALA A 48 25.33 8.48 18.68
N THR A 49 25.65 9.15 19.78
CA THR A 49 25.10 8.86 21.12
C THR A 49 23.57 9.06 21.18
N ASP A 50 22.94 9.64 20.15
CA ASP A 50 21.47 9.74 19.99
C ASP A 50 20.97 9.15 18.65
N PRO A 51 20.87 7.81 18.53
CA PRO A 51 20.49 7.14 17.30
C PRO A 51 18.99 7.18 16.87
N PRO A 52 17.96 7.38 17.74
CA PRO A 52 16.56 7.40 17.29
C PRO A 52 16.01 8.80 16.96
N VAL A 53 16.52 9.85 17.61
CA VAL A 53 16.00 11.23 17.50
C VAL A 53 16.28 11.83 16.11
N LEU A 54 17.47 11.56 15.56
CA LEU A 54 17.88 12.00 14.22
C LEU A 54 17.11 11.32 13.07
N SER A 55 16.54 10.13 13.33
CA SER A 55 15.78 9.39 12.31
C SER A 55 14.43 10.02 12.05
N ARG A 56 13.70 10.36 13.12
CA ARG A 56 12.36 10.92 13.02
C ARG A 56 12.37 12.39 12.59
N SER A 57 13.47 13.10 12.81
CA SER A 57 13.58 14.49 12.40
C SER A 57 13.59 14.66 10.88
N LYS A 58 14.05 13.64 10.11
CA LYS A 58 14.15 13.71 8.65
C LYS A 58 13.11 12.91 7.88
N ILE A 59 12.62 11.80 8.44
CA ILE A 59 11.66 10.94 7.77
C ILE A 59 10.57 10.41 8.71
N LEU A 60 9.32 10.54 8.29
CA LEU A 60 8.19 9.82 8.86
C LEU A 60 7.86 8.61 7.98
N TYR A 61 7.50 7.50 8.60
CA TYR A 61 7.10 6.30 7.88
C TYR A 61 5.84 5.67 8.47
N PHE A 62 4.99 5.17 7.58
CA PHE A 62 3.87 4.30 7.89
C PHE A 62 4.09 2.98 7.16
N ASN A 63 4.14 1.87 7.88
CA ASN A 63 4.30 0.51 7.33
C ASN A 63 3.88 -0.53 8.39
N ALA A 64 3.95 -1.81 8.04
CA ALA A 64 3.64 -2.91 8.95
C ALA A 64 4.39 -2.85 10.30
N PHE A 65 5.66 -2.40 10.33
CA PHE A 65 6.40 -2.25 11.60
C PHE A 65 5.82 -1.18 12.51
N THR A 66 5.13 -0.18 11.95
CA THR A 66 4.44 0.87 12.70
C THR A 66 3.12 0.35 13.25
N GLU A 67 2.40 -0.45 12.46
CA GLU A 67 1.19 -1.13 12.90
C GLU A 67 1.46 -2.14 14.02
N ASP A 68 2.56 -2.89 13.93
CA ASP A 68 2.98 -3.86 14.95
C ASP A 68 3.31 -3.22 16.31
N LEU A 69 3.43 -1.89 16.40
CA LEU A 69 3.58 -1.18 17.67
C LEU A 69 2.28 -1.12 18.46
N PHE A 70 1.15 -1.46 17.84
CA PHE A 70 -0.16 -1.50 18.48
C PHE A 70 -0.57 -2.96 18.65
N TYR A 71 -0.84 -3.37 19.88
CA TYR A 71 -1.15 -4.76 20.18
C TYR A 71 -2.23 -4.89 21.24
N TRP A 72 -3.07 -5.91 21.10
CA TRP A 72 -4.09 -6.22 22.10
C TRP A 72 -3.46 -6.89 23.31
N ASP A 73 -3.80 -6.38 24.50
CA ASP A 73 -3.57 -7.10 25.75
C ASP A 73 -4.58 -8.25 25.83
N ASN A 74 -4.15 -9.46 25.44
CA ASN A 74 -5.01 -10.64 25.40
C ASN A 74 -4.95 -11.48 26.68
N ASP A 75 -4.06 -11.15 27.63
CA ASP A 75 -3.83 -11.90 28.88
C ASP A 75 -4.44 -11.16 30.08
N LEU A 76 -5.71 -10.79 29.91
CA LEU A 76 -6.49 -10.06 30.90
C LEU A 76 -6.98 -11.04 31.96
N ALA A 77 -6.25 -11.16 33.07
CA ALA A 77 -6.73 -11.91 34.24
C ALA A 77 -8.08 -11.35 34.73
N LEU A 78 -9.05 -12.23 35.04
CA LEU A 78 -10.32 -11.92 35.72
C LEU A 78 -11.27 -10.95 34.98
N ASP A 79 -11.73 -11.28 33.77
CA ASP A 79 -12.71 -10.47 33.03
C ASP A 79 -12.26 -9.01 32.79
N ALA A 80 -10.95 -8.74 32.75
CA ALA A 80 -10.48 -7.40 32.45
C ALA A 80 -10.85 -7.01 31.01
N GLN A 81 -11.20 -5.73 30.84
CA GLN A 81 -11.82 -5.22 29.63
C GLN A 81 -10.81 -5.09 28.48
N PRO A 82 -11.18 -5.42 27.22
CA PRO A 82 -10.26 -5.34 26.08
C PRO A 82 -9.66 -3.95 25.91
N ARG A 83 -8.34 -3.88 25.74
CA ARG A 83 -7.60 -2.64 25.48
C ARG A 83 -6.49 -2.88 24.46
N LEU A 84 -6.28 -1.87 23.61
CA LEU A 84 -5.16 -1.80 22.68
C LEU A 84 -4.01 -1.07 23.38
N ARG A 85 -2.85 -1.70 23.46
CA ARG A 85 -1.63 -1.13 24.04
C ARG A 85 -0.71 -0.64 22.94
N ILE A 86 0.01 0.42 23.25
CA ILE A 86 1.03 0.99 22.36
C ILE A 86 2.41 0.64 22.92
N GLN A 87 3.22 -0.07 22.15
CA GLN A 87 4.53 -0.54 22.55
C GLN A 87 5.48 0.65 22.80
N PRO A 88 6.00 0.84 24.02
CA PRO A 88 6.91 1.93 24.32
C PRO A 88 8.21 1.80 23.54
N ASN A 89 8.59 2.87 22.85
CA ASN A 89 9.86 3.03 22.16
C ASN A 89 10.06 4.51 21.80
N SER A 90 11.27 4.86 21.36
CA SER A 90 11.61 6.24 21.02
C SER A 90 10.70 6.93 20.00
N PHE A 91 10.03 6.18 19.11
CA PHE A 91 9.08 6.74 18.15
C PHE A 91 7.70 6.91 18.78
N THR A 92 7.15 5.89 19.44
CA THR A 92 5.84 5.97 20.09
C THR A 92 5.83 6.96 21.24
N ASP A 93 6.87 6.99 22.08
CA ASP A 93 6.97 7.93 23.20
C ASP A 93 6.90 9.39 22.70
N TRP A 94 7.54 9.69 21.58
CA TRP A 94 7.47 11.01 20.93
C TRP A 94 6.13 11.27 20.25
N LEU A 95 5.61 10.28 19.52
CA LEU A 95 4.31 10.38 18.85
C LEU A 95 3.18 10.67 19.84
N LEU A 96 3.17 9.95 20.97
CA LEU A 96 2.14 10.12 21.99
C LEU A 96 2.31 11.45 22.72
N ALA A 97 3.55 11.85 23.03
CA ALA A 97 3.80 13.17 23.62
C ALA A 97 3.31 14.30 22.72
N ILE A 98 3.67 14.29 21.42
CA ILE A 98 3.28 15.38 20.51
C ILE A 98 1.78 15.42 20.26
N LEU A 99 1.12 14.26 20.12
CA LEU A 99 -0.33 14.20 19.92
C LEU A 99 -1.10 14.65 21.17
N ARG A 100 -0.61 14.31 22.36
CA ARG A 100 -1.19 14.75 23.63
C ARG A 100 -1.00 16.26 23.82
N ASP A 101 0.22 16.75 23.65
CA ASP A 101 0.56 18.15 23.92
C ASP A 101 -0.16 19.10 22.93
N LEU A 102 -0.44 18.64 21.70
CA LEU A 102 -1.24 19.35 20.70
C LEU A 102 -2.75 19.04 20.77
N GLY A 103 -3.23 18.25 21.74
CA GLY A 103 -4.66 17.95 21.93
C GLY A 103 -5.33 17.27 20.73
N GLN A 104 -4.68 16.26 20.15
CA GLN A 104 -5.07 15.66 18.86
C GLN A 104 -5.99 14.44 18.98
N ASP A 105 -6.33 14.00 20.19
CA ASP A 105 -7.24 12.88 20.46
C ASP A 105 -8.59 13.06 19.76
N GLY A 106 -9.18 14.25 19.82
CA GLY A 106 -10.45 14.55 19.13
C GLY A 106 -10.37 14.42 17.60
N ASN A 107 -9.24 14.79 17.00
CA ASN A 107 -9.02 14.64 15.55
C ASN A 107 -8.85 13.16 15.18
N ILE A 108 -8.13 12.39 16.00
CA ILE A 108 -7.97 10.94 15.79
C ILE A 108 -9.32 10.23 15.83
N VAL A 109 -10.16 10.55 16.84
CA VAL A 109 -11.54 10.04 16.95
C VAL A 109 -12.32 10.36 15.68
N ARG A 110 -12.29 11.62 15.23
CA ARG A 110 -13.01 12.08 14.04
C ARG A 110 -12.61 11.32 12.78
N TYR A 111 -11.31 11.18 12.51
CA TYR A 111 -10.85 10.47 11.32
C TYR A 111 -11.14 8.97 11.40
N PHE A 112 -10.98 8.37 12.57
CA PHE A 112 -11.31 6.96 12.76
C PHE A 112 -12.79 6.66 12.52
N GLN A 113 -13.68 7.47 13.10
CA GLN A 113 -15.12 7.36 12.88
C GLN A 113 -15.51 7.59 11.42
N HIS A 114 -14.80 8.46 10.71
CA HIS A 114 -15.00 8.71 9.29
C HIS A 114 -14.72 7.47 8.43
N TYR A 115 -13.67 6.71 8.75
CA TYR A 115 -13.28 5.49 8.02
C TYR A 115 -13.94 4.20 8.54
N THR A 116 -14.78 4.28 9.57
CA THR A 116 -15.41 3.13 10.19
C THR A 116 -16.90 3.38 10.45
N SER A 117 -17.24 3.73 11.68
CA SER A 117 -18.60 3.97 12.15
C SER A 117 -18.60 5.18 13.06
N ASN A 118 -19.53 6.11 12.84
CA ASN A 118 -19.71 7.29 13.68
C ASN A 118 -20.15 6.98 15.13
N LYS A 119 -20.42 5.71 15.46
CA LYS A 119 -20.76 5.27 16.82
C LYS A 119 -19.59 4.62 17.55
N LEU A 120 -18.51 4.30 16.84
CA LEU A 120 -17.37 3.60 17.43
C LEU A 120 -16.33 4.63 17.88
N THR A 121 -16.19 4.80 19.19
CA THR A 121 -15.35 5.86 19.77
C THR A 121 -14.14 5.26 20.49
N PRO A 122 -12.90 5.63 20.11
CA PRO A 122 -11.70 5.31 20.86
C PRO A 122 -11.53 6.28 22.03
N HIS A 123 -11.07 5.78 23.17
CA HIS A 123 -10.79 6.53 24.38
C HIS A 123 -9.34 6.28 24.79
N PHE A 124 -8.54 7.34 24.85
CA PHE A 124 -7.15 7.27 25.27
C PHE A 124 -7.02 7.29 26.79
N SER A 125 -6.06 6.54 27.34
CA SER A 125 -5.61 6.73 28.72
C SER A 125 -4.97 8.11 28.91
N GLU A 126 -4.84 8.58 30.15
CA GLU A 126 -4.25 9.90 30.46
C GLU A 126 -2.83 10.07 29.88
N ASP A 127 -2.06 8.99 29.82
CA ASP A 127 -0.71 8.93 29.28
C ASP A 127 -0.64 8.49 27.81
N PHE A 128 -1.79 8.26 27.16
CA PHE A 128 -1.93 7.79 25.78
C PHE A 128 -1.31 6.41 25.50
N SER A 129 -0.88 5.66 26.52
CA SER A 129 -0.25 4.35 26.35
C SER A 129 -1.25 3.22 26.04
N GLU A 130 -2.52 3.42 26.40
CA GLU A 130 -3.61 2.46 26.19
C GLU A 130 -4.81 3.14 25.51
N VAL A 131 -5.53 2.39 24.68
CA VAL A 131 -6.76 2.82 24.02
C VAL A 131 -7.85 1.79 24.23
N THR A 132 -9.02 2.24 24.67
CA THR A 132 -10.24 1.43 24.76
C THR A 132 -11.26 1.90 23.72
N PHE A 133 -12.24 1.07 23.39
CA PHE A 133 -13.23 1.38 22.36
C PHE A 133 -14.63 1.10 22.89
N SER A 134 -15.58 1.99 22.62
CA SER A 134 -16.99 1.80 23.00
C SER A 134 -17.93 2.14 21.85
N LEU A 135 -19.14 1.57 21.86
CA LEU A 135 -20.22 2.04 21.00
C LEU A 135 -21.07 3.08 21.74
N GLU A 136 -21.16 4.27 21.17
CA GLU A 136 -22.11 5.29 21.61
C GLU A 136 -23.51 4.94 21.12
N ARG A 137 -24.43 4.74 22.07
CA ARG A 137 -25.87 4.66 21.80
C ARG A 137 -26.51 6.00 22.20
N GLY A 138 -27.58 6.39 21.51
CA GLY A 138 -28.23 7.71 21.64
C GLY A 138 -28.83 8.02 23.02
N ASP A 139 -28.72 7.08 23.95
CA ASP A 139 -29.25 7.03 25.31
C ASP A 139 -28.17 7.23 26.39
N ASN A 140 -26.97 7.73 26.03
CA ASN A 140 -25.85 8.02 26.96
C ASN A 140 -25.30 6.80 27.73
N GLU A 141 -25.77 5.58 27.45
CA GLU A 141 -25.18 4.35 27.96
C GLU A 141 -24.06 3.86 27.03
N SER A 142 -22.82 3.91 27.51
CA SER A 142 -21.68 3.26 26.84
C SER A 142 -21.85 1.75 26.95
N SER A 143 -21.71 1.03 25.82
CA SER A 143 -21.86 -0.43 25.76
C SER A 143 -20.76 -1.23 26.47
N GLY A 144 -19.90 -0.56 27.25
CA GLY A 144 -18.65 -1.11 27.77
C GLY A 144 -17.55 -1.19 26.70
N ASN A 145 -16.33 -1.47 27.16
CA ASN A 145 -15.18 -1.62 26.26
C ASN A 145 -15.33 -2.85 25.38
N LEU A 146 -15.02 -2.70 24.10
CA LEU A 146 -15.09 -3.78 23.12
C LEU A 146 -13.78 -3.91 22.35
N LYS A 147 -13.55 -5.11 21.84
CA LYS A 147 -12.47 -5.39 20.90
C LYS A 147 -12.96 -5.13 19.47
N ILE A 148 -12.24 -4.28 18.73
CA ILE A 148 -12.51 -4.01 17.32
C ILE A 148 -11.92 -5.09 16.40
N SER A 149 -12.42 -5.14 15.16
CA SER A 149 -11.93 -6.01 14.10
C SER A 149 -10.53 -5.61 13.63
N LYS A 150 -9.85 -6.50 12.89
CA LYS A 150 -8.50 -6.20 12.37
C LYS A 150 -8.49 -5.07 11.32
N GLY A 151 -9.57 -4.91 10.55
CA GLY A 151 -9.70 -3.79 9.63
C GLY A 151 -9.90 -2.46 10.36
N GLU A 152 -10.77 -2.45 11.38
CA GLU A 152 -10.94 -1.27 12.25
C GLU A 152 -9.64 -0.92 13.00
N GLU A 153 -8.87 -1.92 13.45
CA GLU A 153 -7.57 -1.70 14.08
C GLU A 153 -6.59 -1.00 13.13
N SER A 154 -6.47 -1.49 11.89
CA SER A 154 -5.61 -0.85 10.87
C SER A 154 -6.10 0.57 10.53
N ASN A 155 -7.42 0.79 10.45
CA ASN A 155 -8.00 2.12 10.25
C ASN A 155 -7.72 3.07 11.43
N PHE A 156 -7.75 2.56 12.66
CA PHE A 156 -7.43 3.35 13.83
C PHE A 156 -5.96 3.80 13.82
N ILE A 157 -5.04 2.88 13.53
CA ILE A 157 -3.61 3.18 13.43
C ILE A 157 -3.34 4.14 12.26
N TRP A 158 -4.02 3.96 11.14
CA TRP A 158 -3.99 4.92 10.03
C TRP A 158 -4.50 6.29 10.47
N SER A 159 -5.60 6.41 11.22
CA SER A 159 -6.11 7.68 11.71
C SER A 159 -5.13 8.40 12.64
N ILE A 160 -4.36 7.68 13.47
CA ILE A 160 -3.27 8.27 14.26
C ILE A 160 -2.21 8.88 13.32
N PHE A 161 -1.76 8.11 12.33
CA PHE A 161 -0.74 8.57 11.38
C PHE A 161 -1.24 9.72 10.49
N TYR A 162 -2.50 9.67 10.06
CA TYR A 162 -3.14 10.70 9.27
C TYR A 162 -3.22 12.01 10.06
N THR A 163 -3.63 11.96 11.33
CA THR A 163 -3.62 13.13 12.21
C THR A 163 -2.21 13.70 12.37
N LEU A 164 -1.20 12.86 12.58
CA LEU A 164 0.19 13.31 12.62
C LEU A 164 0.60 14.00 11.32
N LEU A 165 0.25 13.44 10.16
CA LEU A 165 0.59 14.01 8.87
C LEU A 165 -0.12 15.36 8.63
N ASP A 166 -1.39 15.47 9.01
CA ASP A 166 -2.15 16.72 8.96
C ASP A 166 -1.51 17.80 9.86
N GLN A 167 -1.06 17.43 11.06
CA GLN A 167 -0.33 18.31 11.97
C GLN A 167 1.02 18.77 11.42
N VAL A 168 1.80 17.84 10.85
CA VAL A 168 3.06 18.16 10.15
C VAL A 168 2.82 19.20 9.08
N ILE A 169 1.82 18.99 8.22
CA ILE A 169 1.52 19.88 7.10
C ILE A 169 1.01 21.23 7.58
N SER A 170 0.06 21.24 8.52
CA SER A 170 -0.53 22.45 9.08
C SER A 170 0.53 23.32 9.75
N THR A 171 1.40 22.72 10.57
CA THR A 171 2.49 23.42 11.25
C THR A 171 3.52 23.95 10.25
N ARG A 172 3.93 23.14 9.28
CA ARG A 172 4.97 23.53 8.30
C ARG A 172 4.50 24.57 7.29
N ASN A 173 3.19 24.70 7.09
CA ASN A 173 2.61 25.73 6.25
C ASN A 173 2.59 27.12 6.91
N VAL A 174 2.85 27.22 8.21
CA VAL A 174 3.08 28.51 8.88
C VAL A 174 4.40 29.10 8.36
N PRO A 175 4.38 30.29 7.72
CA PRO A 175 5.56 30.86 7.06
C PRO A 175 6.71 31.14 8.02
N GLU A 176 6.40 31.74 9.18
CA GLU A 176 7.37 32.13 10.18
C GLU A 176 7.59 30.97 11.16
N PRO A 177 8.81 30.40 11.27
CA PRO A 177 9.08 29.28 12.17
C PRO A 177 8.85 29.58 13.65
N GLU A 178 8.91 30.85 14.03
CA GLU A 178 8.68 31.33 15.40
C GLU A 178 7.19 31.28 15.80
N ASP A 179 6.28 31.33 14.81
CA ASP A 179 4.83 31.29 15.01
C ASP A 179 4.25 29.86 14.96
N ARG A 180 5.11 28.85 14.74
CA ARG A 180 4.71 27.44 14.70
C ARG A 180 4.38 26.94 16.11
N GLU A 181 3.33 26.13 16.22
CA GLU A 181 2.96 25.45 17.47
C GLU A 181 4.08 24.52 17.97
N THR A 182 4.88 23.98 17.05
CA THR A 182 6.06 23.15 17.37
C THR A 182 7.13 23.24 16.27
N ARG A 183 8.41 23.07 16.65
CA ARG A 183 9.54 22.96 15.71
C ARG A 183 9.97 21.53 15.41
N GLU A 184 9.30 20.54 16.01
CA GLU A 184 9.63 19.11 15.87
C GLU A 184 9.60 18.63 14.40
N PHE A 185 8.82 19.31 13.55
CA PHE A 185 8.66 18.95 12.13
C PHE A 185 9.60 19.70 11.19
N ASP A 186 10.42 20.63 11.69
CA ASP A 186 11.14 21.60 10.84
C ASP A 186 12.19 20.97 9.94
N GLN A 187 12.76 19.84 10.37
CA GLN A 187 13.80 19.12 9.64
C GLN A 187 13.23 18.02 8.74
N LEU A 188 11.90 17.87 8.70
CA LEU A 188 11.27 16.75 7.99
C LEU A 188 11.40 16.94 6.48
N GLU A 189 12.08 16.00 5.84
CA GLU A 189 12.34 16.01 4.39
C GLU A 189 11.45 15.00 3.66
N TYR A 190 11.11 13.87 4.29
CA TYR A 190 10.43 12.75 3.65
C TYR A 190 9.26 12.18 4.48
N VAL A 191 8.22 11.75 3.78
CA VAL A 191 7.15 10.88 4.29
C VAL A 191 7.09 9.62 3.43
N PHE A 192 7.24 8.46 4.04
CA PHE A 192 7.12 7.15 3.37
C PHE A 192 5.86 6.44 3.84
N ILE A 193 4.97 6.05 2.91
CA ILE A 193 3.73 5.35 3.24
C ILE A 193 3.71 4.02 2.48
N ASP A 194 3.73 2.91 3.21
CA ASP A 194 3.65 1.56 2.66
C ASP A 194 2.29 0.93 2.97
N ASP A 195 1.49 0.73 1.93
CA ASP A 195 0.20 0.01 1.97
C ASP A 195 -0.75 0.49 3.08
N PRO A 196 -1.28 1.73 3.03
CA PRO A 196 -2.14 2.28 4.10
C PRO A 196 -3.57 1.70 4.11
N VAL A 197 -3.78 0.54 3.47
CA VAL A 197 -5.09 0.10 2.96
C VAL A 197 -5.44 -1.34 3.33
N SER A 198 -4.71 -1.94 4.27
CA SER A 198 -4.95 -3.32 4.69
C SER A 198 -6.33 -3.46 5.30
N SER A 199 -7.29 -3.97 4.50
CA SER A 199 -8.66 -4.38 4.90
C SER A 199 -9.78 -3.34 4.77
N LEU A 200 -9.59 -2.29 3.96
CA LEU A 200 -10.66 -1.36 3.60
C LEU A 200 -11.54 -1.87 2.45
N ASP A 201 -12.83 -1.53 2.47
CA ASP A 201 -13.71 -1.68 1.30
C ASP A 201 -13.37 -0.64 0.22
N GLU A 202 -13.90 -0.82 -1.00
CA GLU A 202 -13.55 0.02 -2.15
C GLU A 202 -13.94 1.49 -1.95
N ASN A 203 -15.02 1.80 -1.23
CA ASN A 203 -15.47 3.18 -1.03
C ASN A 203 -14.53 3.92 -0.06
N HIS A 204 -14.27 3.33 1.11
CA HIS A 204 -13.35 3.90 2.09
C HIS A 204 -11.93 3.99 1.54
N LEU A 205 -11.53 3.04 0.68
CA LEU A 205 -10.24 3.08 -0.01
C LEU A 205 -10.11 4.27 -0.96
N ILE A 206 -11.17 4.60 -1.71
CA ILE A 206 -11.22 5.78 -2.58
C ILE A 206 -11.15 7.06 -1.72
N GLU A 207 -11.93 7.13 -0.64
CA GLU A 207 -11.93 8.29 0.26
C GLU A 207 -10.56 8.51 0.92
N LEU A 208 -9.90 7.45 1.39
CA LEU A 208 -8.54 7.51 1.94
C LEU A 208 -7.56 8.08 0.90
N ALA A 209 -7.63 7.61 -0.35
CA ALA A 209 -6.78 8.11 -1.42
C ALA A 209 -7.02 9.59 -1.72
N VAL A 210 -8.28 10.01 -1.78
CA VAL A 210 -8.66 11.42 -2.02
C VAL A 210 -8.17 12.31 -0.88
N ASN A 211 -8.42 11.92 0.37
CA ASN A 211 -8.00 12.66 1.56
C ASN A 211 -6.46 12.79 1.63
N LEU A 212 -5.74 11.68 1.43
CA LEU A 212 -4.27 11.68 1.40
C LEU A 212 -3.72 12.55 0.26
N ALA A 213 -4.31 12.49 -0.93
CA ALA A 213 -3.91 13.36 -2.03
C ALA A 213 -4.16 14.84 -1.71
N GLY A 214 -5.25 15.16 -1.00
CA GLY A 214 -5.54 16.49 -0.47
C GLY A 214 -4.42 17.01 0.44
N LEU A 215 -4.02 16.22 1.44
CA LEU A 215 -2.89 16.55 2.32
C LEU A 215 -1.59 16.77 1.54
N ILE A 216 -1.25 15.86 0.63
CA ILE A 216 -0.01 15.98 -0.17
C ILE A 216 -0.01 17.24 -1.03
N LYS A 217 -1.15 17.64 -1.60
CA LYS A 217 -1.26 18.91 -2.36
C LYS A 217 -1.07 20.12 -1.47
N ALA A 218 -1.66 20.09 -0.26
CA ALA A 218 -1.55 21.17 0.72
C ALA A 218 -0.17 21.24 1.39
N SER A 219 0.64 20.18 1.31
CA SER A 219 1.96 20.15 1.93
C SER A 219 2.97 21.12 1.32
N PRO A 220 3.98 21.58 2.09
CA PRO A 220 5.12 22.33 1.59
C PRO A 220 5.80 21.65 0.39
N THR A 221 6.43 22.45 -0.48
CA THR A 221 7.06 21.93 -1.70
C THR A 221 8.34 21.13 -1.46
N ASP A 222 9.00 21.38 -0.34
CA ASP A 222 10.23 20.70 0.09
C ASP A 222 9.97 19.36 0.80
N LEU A 223 8.75 19.11 1.27
CA LEU A 223 8.34 17.82 1.83
C LEU A 223 8.05 16.82 0.70
N ARG A 224 8.79 15.72 0.68
CA ARG A 224 8.71 14.68 -0.37
C ARG A 224 7.99 13.44 0.12
N PHE A 225 7.24 12.80 -0.78
CA PHE A 225 6.40 11.64 -0.48
C PHE A 225 6.83 10.44 -1.31
N VAL A 226 6.99 9.30 -0.66
CA VAL A 226 7.14 7.99 -1.32
C VAL A 226 6.01 7.10 -0.85
N ILE A 227 5.15 6.68 -1.79
CA ILE A 227 3.95 5.91 -1.48
C ILE A 227 4.04 4.58 -2.22
N THR A 228 4.04 3.48 -1.49
CA THR A 228 4.01 2.13 -2.05
C THR A 228 2.63 1.52 -1.82
N THR A 229 2.06 0.89 -2.85
CA THR A 229 0.79 0.17 -2.70
C THR A 229 0.71 -1.11 -3.54
N HIS A 230 -0.04 -2.11 -3.07
CA HIS A 230 -0.46 -3.26 -3.86
C HIS A 230 -1.85 -3.12 -4.48
N SER A 231 -2.61 -2.08 -4.11
CA SER A 231 -3.98 -1.86 -4.58
C SER A 231 -3.97 -1.02 -5.87
N PRO A 232 -4.40 -1.59 -7.02
CA PRO A 232 -4.49 -0.83 -8.26
C PRO A 232 -5.50 0.32 -8.17
N LEU A 233 -6.61 0.13 -7.44
CA LEU A 233 -7.62 1.17 -7.23
C LEU A 233 -7.01 2.36 -6.49
N PHE A 234 -6.34 2.10 -5.37
CA PHE A 234 -5.67 3.13 -4.58
C PHE A 234 -4.61 3.90 -5.38
N TYR A 235 -3.76 3.15 -6.09
CA TYR A 235 -2.76 3.72 -7.00
C TYR A 235 -3.40 4.65 -8.03
N ASN A 236 -4.47 4.21 -8.69
CA ASN A 236 -5.09 4.96 -9.77
C ASN A 236 -5.81 6.22 -9.26
N VAL A 237 -6.48 6.16 -8.11
CA VAL A 237 -7.09 7.33 -7.49
C VAL A 237 -6.02 8.35 -7.12
N LEU A 238 -4.95 7.94 -6.41
CA LEU A 238 -3.83 8.84 -6.06
C LEU A 238 -3.17 9.45 -7.29
N HIS A 239 -2.90 8.64 -8.31
CA HIS A 239 -2.29 9.09 -9.56
C HIS A 239 -3.11 10.23 -10.20
N ASN A 240 -4.42 10.06 -10.24
CA ASN A 240 -5.33 11.02 -10.86
C ASN A 240 -5.50 12.27 -10.01
N GLU A 241 -5.73 12.08 -8.71
CA GLU A 241 -5.90 13.18 -7.79
C GLU A 241 -4.65 14.06 -7.75
N LEU A 242 -3.46 13.46 -7.64
CA LEU A 242 -2.19 14.20 -7.62
C LEU A 242 -1.81 14.81 -8.99
N GLY A 243 -2.57 14.51 -10.05
CA GLY A 243 -2.35 15.07 -11.38
C GLY A 243 -1.04 14.62 -12.01
N LEU A 244 -0.57 13.40 -11.71
CA LEU A 244 0.70 12.85 -12.21
C LEU A 244 0.68 12.55 -13.73
N ASN A 245 -0.47 12.74 -14.38
CA ASN A 245 -0.63 12.72 -15.83
C ASN A 245 -0.39 14.09 -16.51
N LYS A 246 -0.49 15.21 -15.79
CA LYS A 246 -0.50 16.55 -16.39
C LYS A 246 0.90 17.03 -16.76
N GLY A 247 1.02 17.61 -17.97
CA GLY A 247 2.25 18.28 -18.42
C GLY A 247 3.43 17.35 -18.73
N GLY A 248 3.19 16.06 -18.99
CA GLY A 248 4.25 15.10 -19.28
C GLY A 248 5.06 14.66 -18.05
N LYS A 249 4.68 15.09 -16.84
CA LYS A 249 5.28 14.73 -15.54
C LYS A 249 4.96 13.30 -15.11
N LYS A 250 5.26 12.34 -16.00
CA LYS A 250 5.15 10.90 -15.74
C LYS A 250 6.29 10.40 -14.84
N GLU A 251 7.24 11.28 -14.52
CA GLU A 251 8.30 11.06 -13.54
C GLU A 251 7.67 11.04 -12.13
N GLY A 252 7.87 9.94 -11.40
CA GLY A 252 7.25 9.71 -10.09
C GLY A 252 6.29 8.52 -10.05
N CYS A 253 5.93 7.92 -11.18
CA CYS A 253 5.04 6.76 -11.25
C CYS A 253 5.83 5.49 -11.57
N TYR A 254 5.79 4.49 -10.69
CA TYR A 254 6.63 3.30 -10.82
C TYR A 254 5.87 2.01 -10.60
N LEU A 255 6.36 0.96 -11.26
CA LEU A 255 6.11 -0.43 -10.91
C LEU A 255 7.41 -1.02 -10.36
N LEU A 256 7.34 -1.51 -9.13
CA LEU A 256 8.38 -2.32 -8.54
C LEU A 256 8.09 -3.80 -8.85
N GLY A 257 9.02 -4.44 -9.55
CA GLY A 257 9.00 -5.88 -9.83
C GLY A 257 10.15 -6.58 -9.12
N ARG A 258 9.93 -7.83 -8.70
CA ARG A 258 10.98 -8.74 -8.21
C ARG A 258 11.25 -9.78 -9.29
N LEU A 259 12.51 -9.93 -9.66
CA LEU A 259 12.99 -10.87 -10.67
C LEU A 259 13.31 -12.23 -10.03
N ASP A 260 13.41 -13.27 -10.88
CA ASP A 260 13.62 -14.66 -10.45
C ASP A 260 14.95 -14.87 -9.70
N ASP A 261 15.98 -14.11 -10.05
CA ASP A 261 17.28 -14.11 -9.38
C ASP A 261 17.26 -13.40 -8.02
N GLY A 262 16.10 -12.89 -7.60
CA GLY A 262 15.90 -12.15 -6.37
C GLY A 262 16.23 -10.66 -6.45
N SER A 263 16.71 -10.18 -7.60
CA SER A 263 16.90 -8.75 -7.85
C SER A 263 15.58 -8.03 -8.15
N PHE A 264 15.64 -6.72 -8.33
CA PHE A 264 14.47 -5.86 -8.49
C PHE A 264 14.57 -5.02 -9.74
N ASP A 265 13.43 -4.64 -10.29
CA ASP A 265 13.32 -3.67 -11.37
C ASP A 265 12.33 -2.58 -10.99
N LEU A 266 12.70 -1.33 -11.24
CA LEU A 266 11.84 -0.17 -11.01
C LEU A 266 11.49 0.43 -12.38
N CYS A 267 10.36 0.01 -12.92
CA CYS A 267 9.86 0.45 -14.22
C CYS A 267 9.09 1.76 -14.08
N VAL A 268 9.53 2.82 -14.77
CA VAL A 268 8.71 4.03 -14.92
C VAL A 268 7.44 3.71 -15.70
N LYS A 269 6.29 4.13 -15.17
CA LYS A 269 4.99 3.93 -15.82
C LYS A 269 4.54 5.21 -16.50
N TYR A 270 4.40 5.11 -17.82
CA TYR A 270 3.93 6.19 -18.68
C TYR A 270 2.45 5.97 -19.04
N GLY A 271 1.54 6.83 -18.57
CA GLY A 271 0.10 6.72 -18.90
C GLY A 271 -0.76 7.90 -18.40
N ASP A 272 -1.90 8.13 -19.06
CA ASP A 272 -2.97 9.05 -18.58
C ASP A 272 -3.92 8.27 -17.65
N SER A 273 -4.76 8.92 -16.84
CA SER A 273 -5.74 8.31 -15.91
C SER A 273 -6.61 7.21 -16.55
N ASN A 274 -6.98 7.38 -17.83
CA ASN A 274 -7.71 6.38 -18.64
C ASN A 274 -6.85 5.17 -19.07
N LYS A 275 -5.54 5.20 -18.78
CA LYS A 275 -4.50 4.19 -19.07
C LYS A 275 -3.54 3.99 -17.87
N SER A 276 -3.83 4.57 -16.71
CA SER A 276 -2.91 4.58 -15.56
C SER A 276 -3.00 3.24 -14.89
N PHE A 277 -1.84 2.58 -14.79
CA PHE A 277 -1.68 1.16 -14.51
C PHE A 277 -2.90 0.34 -14.96
N SER A 278 -3.04 0.12 -16.28
CA SER A 278 -3.92 -0.95 -16.75
C SER A 278 -3.30 -2.24 -16.23
N TYR A 279 -3.68 -2.63 -15.02
CA TYR A 279 -3.25 -3.84 -14.34
C TYR A 279 -3.31 -5.01 -15.31
N HIS A 280 -4.39 -5.06 -16.11
CA HIS A 280 -4.55 -6.03 -17.19
C HIS A 280 -3.49 -5.93 -18.29
N LEU A 281 -3.13 -4.74 -18.80
CA LEU A 281 -2.03 -4.63 -19.77
C LEU A 281 -0.68 -5.04 -19.15
N HIS A 282 -0.45 -4.74 -17.87
CA HIS A 282 0.77 -5.19 -17.19
C HIS A 282 0.78 -6.70 -17.01
N LEU A 283 -0.30 -7.30 -16.51
CA LEU A 283 -0.45 -8.76 -16.41
C LEU A 283 -0.22 -9.42 -17.77
N ARG A 284 -0.80 -8.85 -18.84
CA ARG A 284 -0.63 -9.31 -20.21
C ARG A 284 0.85 -9.27 -20.62
N GLN A 285 1.51 -8.13 -20.44
CA GLN A 285 2.92 -7.96 -20.80
C GLN A 285 3.84 -8.90 -20.01
N THR A 286 3.60 -9.08 -18.70
CA THR A 286 4.36 -10.02 -17.87
C THR A 286 4.18 -11.45 -18.37
N LEU A 287 2.95 -11.84 -18.75
CA LEU A 287 2.69 -13.15 -19.33
C LEU A 287 3.35 -13.32 -20.70
N GLU A 288 3.25 -12.32 -21.59
CA GLU A 288 3.89 -12.32 -22.92
C GLU A 288 5.41 -12.50 -22.79
N GLN A 289 6.07 -11.76 -21.88
CA GLN A 289 7.51 -11.87 -21.62
C GLN A 289 7.89 -13.27 -21.09
N ALA A 290 7.15 -13.80 -20.12
CA ALA A 290 7.42 -15.11 -19.56
C ALA A 290 7.21 -16.24 -20.58
N ILE A 291 6.21 -16.11 -21.45
CA ILE A 291 5.98 -17.04 -22.57
C ILE A 291 7.13 -16.97 -23.57
N ALA A 292 7.55 -15.76 -23.97
CA ALA A 292 8.64 -15.55 -24.92
C ALA A 292 9.98 -16.10 -24.40
N ALA A 293 10.24 -15.96 -23.10
CA ALA A 293 11.44 -16.49 -22.44
C ALA A 293 11.35 -17.99 -22.08
N GLY A 294 10.19 -18.63 -22.23
CA GLY A 294 9.96 -20.01 -21.77
C GLY A 294 9.96 -20.17 -20.24
N GLN A 295 9.86 -19.07 -19.50
CA GLN A 295 9.97 -18.96 -18.05
C GLN A 295 8.60 -18.89 -17.35
N VAL A 296 7.57 -19.53 -17.93
CA VAL A 296 6.25 -19.60 -17.29
C VAL A 296 6.33 -20.44 -16.01
N GLN A 297 6.01 -19.79 -14.89
CA GLN A 297 5.96 -20.36 -13.54
C GLN A 297 4.54 -20.35 -12.96
N ARG A 298 4.34 -21.01 -11.81
CA ARG A 298 3.04 -21.12 -11.12
C ARG A 298 2.31 -19.78 -10.93
N TYR A 299 3.02 -18.73 -10.50
CA TYR A 299 2.37 -17.43 -10.26
C TYR A 299 1.76 -16.80 -11.52
N HIS A 300 2.27 -17.16 -12.72
CA HIS A 300 1.71 -16.69 -13.99
C HIS A 300 0.28 -17.21 -14.21
N PHE A 301 -0.08 -18.39 -13.68
CA PHE A 301 -1.47 -18.86 -13.73
C PHE A 301 -2.41 -17.94 -12.95
N THR A 302 -1.94 -17.36 -11.83
CA THR A 302 -2.67 -16.36 -11.06
C THR A 302 -2.84 -15.07 -11.86
N LEU A 303 -1.79 -14.61 -12.55
CA LEU A 303 -1.87 -13.45 -13.43
C LEU A 303 -2.87 -13.66 -14.58
N LEU A 304 -2.81 -14.84 -15.21
CA LEU A 304 -3.72 -15.22 -16.29
C LEU A 304 -5.17 -15.25 -15.80
N ARG A 305 -5.43 -15.88 -14.65
CA ARG A 305 -6.76 -15.90 -14.04
C ARG A 305 -7.30 -14.49 -13.77
N ASN A 306 -6.46 -13.62 -13.22
CA ASN A 306 -6.84 -12.22 -12.95
C ASN A 306 -7.24 -11.48 -14.24
N LEU A 307 -6.59 -11.76 -15.37
CA LEU A 307 -6.98 -11.21 -16.67
C LEU A 307 -8.37 -11.69 -17.10
N TYR A 308 -8.62 -12.99 -17.02
CA TYR A 308 -9.92 -13.57 -17.35
C TYR A 308 -11.03 -13.02 -16.46
N GLU A 309 -10.83 -12.95 -15.14
CA GLU A 309 -11.81 -12.43 -14.19
C GLU A 309 -12.18 -10.98 -14.50
N LYS A 310 -11.20 -10.16 -14.85
CA LYS A 310 -11.42 -8.75 -15.10
C LYS A 310 -12.02 -8.49 -16.47
N THR A 311 -11.63 -9.27 -17.48
CA THR A 311 -12.29 -9.27 -18.79
C THR A 311 -13.75 -9.69 -18.66
N ALA A 312 -14.04 -10.74 -17.89
CA ALA A 312 -15.40 -11.23 -17.68
C ALA A 312 -16.27 -10.22 -16.94
N SER A 313 -15.73 -9.61 -15.88
CA SER A 313 -16.39 -8.55 -15.14
C SER A 313 -16.69 -7.34 -16.04
N PHE A 314 -15.74 -6.91 -16.88
CA PHE A 314 -15.94 -5.81 -17.82
C PHE A 314 -17.01 -6.10 -18.88
N LEU A 315 -17.06 -7.32 -19.40
CA LEU A 315 -18.02 -7.75 -20.42
C LEU A 315 -19.38 -8.21 -19.85
N GLY A 316 -19.56 -8.20 -18.52
CA GLY A 316 -20.81 -8.57 -17.86
C GLY A 316 -21.07 -10.09 -17.76
N TYR A 317 -20.03 -10.92 -17.83
CA TYR A 317 -20.17 -12.37 -17.65
C TYR A 317 -20.27 -12.74 -16.14
N PRO A 318 -21.14 -13.69 -15.76
CA PRO A 318 -21.32 -14.09 -14.37
C PRO A 318 -20.13 -14.88 -13.80
N GLN A 319 -19.34 -15.53 -14.66
CA GLN A 319 -18.16 -16.29 -14.28
C GLN A 319 -17.08 -16.13 -15.34
N TRP A 320 -15.82 -16.04 -14.90
CA TRP A 320 -14.68 -15.86 -15.80
C TRP A 320 -14.42 -17.06 -16.71
N SER A 321 -14.76 -18.27 -16.25
CA SER A 321 -14.64 -19.52 -17.00
C SER A 321 -15.52 -19.54 -18.25
N ALA A 322 -16.54 -18.68 -18.32
CA ALA A 322 -17.38 -18.53 -19.51
C ALA A 322 -16.59 -18.02 -20.73
N LEU A 323 -15.49 -17.29 -20.50
CA LEU A 323 -14.59 -16.77 -21.54
C LEU A 323 -13.53 -17.78 -22.01
N LEU A 324 -13.43 -18.94 -21.38
CA LEU A 324 -12.45 -19.96 -21.78
C LEU A 324 -12.82 -20.55 -23.16
N PRO A 325 -11.82 -21.04 -23.93
CA PRO A 325 -12.05 -21.78 -25.17
C PRO A 325 -12.85 -23.07 -24.95
N ASP A 326 -13.11 -23.82 -26.02
CA ASP A 326 -13.65 -25.19 -25.97
C ASP A 326 -12.89 -26.04 -24.92
N ASP A 327 -13.57 -26.96 -24.24
CA ASP A 327 -13.08 -27.65 -23.03
C ASP A 327 -12.89 -26.75 -21.79
N LYS A 328 -13.79 -25.77 -21.60
CA LYS A 328 -13.82 -24.83 -20.46
C LYS A 328 -13.54 -25.47 -19.09
N GLN A 329 -14.11 -26.65 -18.82
CA GLN A 329 -13.91 -27.34 -17.53
C GLN A 329 -12.46 -27.80 -17.32
N ALA A 330 -11.79 -28.31 -18.37
CA ALA A 330 -10.41 -28.76 -18.27
C ALA A 330 -9.45 -27.59 -17.99
N TYR A 331 -9.60 -26.50 -18.73
CA TYR A 331 -8.79 -25.29 -18.52
C TYR A 331 -9.08 -24.62 -17.19
N MET A 332 -10.35 -24.57 -16.77
CA MET A 332 -10.73 -24.03 -15.47
C MET A 332 -10.09 -24.83 -14.34
N ASN A 333 -10.18 -26.16 -14.36
CA ASN A 333 -9.56 -27.02 -13.37
C ASN A 333 -8.05 -26.85 -13.33
N ARG A 334 -7.41 -26.67 -14.50
CA ARG A 334 -5.98 -26.45 -14.59
C ARG A 334 -5.53 -25.12 -13.99
N ILE A 335 -6.24 -24.04 -14.30
CA ILE A 335 -5.98 -22.73 -13.69
C ILE A 335 -6.23 -22.81 -12.18
N MET A 336 -7.33 -23.44 -11.75
CA MET A 336 -7.65 -23.61 -10.33
C MET A 336 -6.58 -24.40 -9.59
N GLN A 337 -5.98 -25.43 -10.20
CA GLN A 337 -4.89 -26.20 -9.60
C GLN A 337 -3.68 -25.32 -9.25
N PHE A 338 -3.32 -24.36 -10.12
CA PHE A 338 -2.18 -23.48 -9.89
C PHE A 338 -2.51 -22.23 -9.06
N THR A 339 -3.79 -21.83 -9.02
CA THR A 339 -4.25 -20.61 -8.31
C THR A 339 -4.91 -20.87 -6.97
N SER A 340 -5.35 -22.10 -6.68
CA SER A 340 -5.88 -22.46 -5.37
C SER A 340 -4.75 -22.65 -4.37
N HIS A 341 -4.90 -22.03 -3.20
CA HIS A 341 -4.24 -22.48 -1.99
C HIS A 341 -4.94 -23.77 -1.57
N SER A 342 -4.56 -24.90 -2.17
CA SER A 342 -5.02 -26.19 -1.66
C SER A 342 -4.51 -26.31 -0.23
N THR A 343 -5.45 -26.32 0.70
CA THR A 343 -5.36 -26.59 2.15
C THR A 343 -4.83 -27.99 2.48
N LEU A 344 -4.10 -28.62 1.55
CA LEU A 344 -3.52 -29.94 1.67
C LEU A 344 -2.06 -29.89 1.23
N SER A 345 -1.20 -30.09 2.23
CA SER A 345 0.17 -30.60 2.16
C SER A 345 1.30 -29.66 1.73
N ASN A 346 2.26 -29.56 2.64
CA ASN A 346 3.59 -28.93 2.55
C ASN A 346 4.54 -29.59 1.52
N GLU A 347 4.08 -30.22 0.43
CA GLU A 347 4.95 -31.11 -0.36
C GLU A 347 4.86 -31.05 -1.90
N SER A 348 4.23 -30.05 -2.53
CA SER A 348 4.38 -29.92 -3.99
C SER A 348 4.44 -28.49 -4.51
N VAL A 349 5.65 -27.93 -4.47
CA VAL A 349 6.04 -26.87 -5.41
C VAL A 349 6.49 -27.56 -6.71
N THR A 350 5.55 -28.14 -7.45
CA THR A 350 5.85 -28.65 -8.79
C THR A 350 5.89 -27.47 -9.76
N GLU A 351 7.05 -27.26 -10.38
CA GLU A 351 7.17 -26.33 -11.50
C GLU A 351 6.22 -26.76 -12.63
N PRO A 352 5.68 -25.79 -13.41
CA PRO A 352 4.80 -26.14 -14.49
C PRO A 352 5.51 -27.00 -15.55
N THR A 353 4.89 -28.12 -15.91
CA THR A 353 5.34 -28.98 -17.01
C THR A 353 5.34 -28.19 -18.34
N PRO A 354 6.12 -28.60 -19.36
CA PRO A 354 6.11 -27.93 -20.66
C PRO A 354 4.72 -27.78 -21.28
N GLN A 355 3.84 -28.77 -21.09
CA GLN A 355 2.44 -28.73 -21.54
C GLN A 355 1.62 -27.68 -20.78
N GLU A 356 1.86 -27.53 -19.48
CA GLU A 356 1.22 -26.49 -18.65
C GLU A 356 1.67 -25.09 -19.06
N LYS A 357 2.97 -24.91 -19.36
CA LYS A 357 3.50 -23.64 -19.89
C LYS A 357 2.84 -23.29 -21.23
N GLN A 358 2.68 -24.28 -22.12
CA GLN A 358 1.97 -24.12 -23.39
C GLN A 358 0.50 -23.73 -23.18
N THR A 359 -0.14 -24.25 -22.13
CA THR A 359 -1.53 -23.92 -21.78
C THR A 359 -1.69 -22.44 -21.46
N VAL A 360 -0.74 -21.84 -20.71
CA VAL A 360 -0.77 -20.40 -20.41
C VAL A 360 -0.70 -19.57 -21.70
N LYS A 361 0.17 -19.95 -22.64
CA LYS A 361 0.26 -19.30 -23.96
C LYS A 361 -1.06 -19.38 -24.71
N LEU A 362 -1.61 -20.59 -24.88
CA LEU A 362 -2.84 -20.81 -25.62
C LEU A 362 -4.02 -19.99 -25.06
N LEU A 363 -4.14 -19.94 -23.74
CA LEU A 363 -5.20 -19.19 -23.07
C LEU A 363 -5.00 -17.67 -23.18
N LEU A 364 -3.76 -17.19 -23.08
CA LEU A 364 -3.47 -15.78 -23.30
C LEU A 364 -3.80 -15.35 -24.74
N ASP A 365 -3.33 -16.13 -25.72
CA ASP A 365 -3.56 -15.88 -27.14
C ASP A 365 -5.08 -15.87 -27.45
N HIS A 366 -5.82 -16.83 -26.90
CA HIS A 366 -7.27 -16.89 -27.00
C HIS A 366 -7.95 -15.64 -26.42
N LEU A 367 -7.55 -15.23 -25.22
CA LEU A 367 -8.13 -14.06 -24.55
C LEU A 367 -7.90 -12.78 -25.37
N VAL A 368 -6.68 -12.60 -25.90
CA VAL A 368 -6.30 -11.43 -26.71
C VAL A 368 -7.03 -11.41 -28.05
N ALA A 369 -7.12 -12.56 -28.73
CA ALA A 369 -7.74 -12.64 -30.06
C ALA A 369 -9.26 -12.43 -30.04
N ASN A 370 -9.95 -12.90 -29.00
CA ASN A 370 -11.42 -12.99 -29.01
C ASN A 370 -12.14 -11.85 -28.28
N TYR A 371 -11.44 -11.04 -27.47
CA TYR A 371 -12.08 -10.05 -26.59
C TYR A 371 -11.57 -8.62 -26.78
N GLY A 372 -11.18 -8.26 -28.01
CA GLY A 372 -10.98 -6.86 -28.41
C GLY A 372 -9.76 -6.17 -27.79
N TYR A 373 -8.77 -6.93 -27.33
CA TYR A 373 -7.51 -6.35 -26.89
C TYR A 373 -6.82 -5.64 -28.07
N TRP A 374 -6.35 -4.41 -27.85
CA TRP A 374 -5.59 -3.69 -28.87
C TRP A 374 -4.32 -4.47 -29.23
N GLN A 375 -4.18 -4.79 -30.52
CA GLN A 375 -2.99 -5.42 -31.10
C GLN A 375 -2.00 -4.31 -31.45
N GLN A 376 -0.75 -4.44 -30.99
CA GLN A 376 0.30 -3.50 -31.38
C GLN A 376 0.46 -3.54 -32.89
N GLU A 377 0.40 -2.39 -33.56
CA GLU A 377 0.85 -2.28 -34.94
C GLU A 377 2.34 -2.65 -34.97
N GLU A 378 2.66 -3.78 -35.62
CA GLU A 378 4.03 -4.10 -35.99
C GLU A 378 4.54 -2.93 -36.83
N GLY A 379 5.42 -2.13 -36.23
CA GLY A 379 6.06 -1.01 -36.90
C GLY A 379 6.69 -1.50 -38.19
N GLN A 380 6.15 -1.03 -39.31
CA GLN A 380 6.81 -1.11 -40.61
C GLN A 380 8.19 -0.47 -40.42
N SER A 381 9.22 -1.32 -40.37
CA SER A 381 10.59 -0.91 -40.60
C SER A 381 10.66 -0.32 -42.01
N ALA A 382 10.77 1.00 -42.07
CA ALA A 382 11.24 1.76 -43.21
C ALA A 382 12.32 2.73 -42.72
#